data_AF-A0A9E5NLP5-F1
#
_entry.id   AF-A0A9E5NLP5-F1
#
_cell.length_a   1.000
_cell.length_b   1.000
_cell.length_c   1.000
_cell.angle_alpha   90.00
_cell.angle_beta   90.00
_cell.angle_gamma   90.00
#
_symmetry.space_group_name_H-M   'P 1'
#
loop_
_entity.id
_entity.type
_entity.pdbx_description
1 polymer ?
#
loop_
_entity_poly.entity_id
_entity_poly.type
_entity_poly.pdbx_seq_one_letter_code
_entity_poly.pdbx_strand_id
1 'polypeptide(L)'
;MNDGKVTIRINLDTLPLRLLILGLLAALMVGLVGSVAWAGERASPGEGRRYAPLSQGVSGRRYYLTSADTYDGNDAPGACGAGYHFASVWELLDVSNMTYNSALGYQHTIPDMGDGPPSDVEGWVRTGNVANVGPNVPGTHNCGGYVSVGTGYKGTVVELPSNWAAPGTLIGTWSASSWSCDSTTRVWCVED
;
A
#
# COMPACT_ATOMS: atom_id res chain seq x y z
N MET A 1 -40.76 37.92 -27.17
CA MET A 1 -41.05 37.50 -25.78
C MET A 1 -42.18 36.50 -25.85
N ASN A 2 -41.88 35.19 -25.74
CA ASN A 2 -42.90 34.14 -25.70
C ASN A 2 -43.00 33.64 -24.26
N ASP A 3 -44.12 33.96 -23.63
CA ASP A 3 -44.43 33.58 -22.27
C ASP A 3 -44.99 32.15 -22.27
N GLY A 4 -44.12 31.19 -22.01
CA GLY A 4 -44.45 29.76 -22.01
C GLY A 4 -45.16 29.37 -20.71
N LYS A 5 -46.48 29.20 -20.77
CA LYS A 5 -47.27 28.73 -19.62
C LYS A 5 -47.04 27.23 -19.38
N VAL A 6 -46.35 26.89 -18.28
CA VAL A 6 -46.15 25.51 -17.83
C VAL A 6 -47.37 25.05 -17.04
N THR A 7 -47.97 23.92 -17.44
CA THR A 7 -49.10 23.32 -16.74
C THR A 7 -48.64 22.04 -16.04
N ILE A 8 -48.64 22.04 -14.70
CA ILE A 8 -48.30 20.87 -13.88
C ILE A 8 -49.58 20.08 -13.62
N ARG A 9 -49.62 18.82 -14.05
CA ARG A 9 -50.71 17.88 -13.72
C ARG A 9 -50.25 16.97 -12.58
N ILE A 10 -50.86 17.11 -11.42
CA ILE A 10 -50.61 16.26 -10.25
C ILE A 10 -51.63 15.12 -10.28
N ASN A 11 -51.14 13.88 -10.38
CA ASN A 11 -51.99 12.70 -10.40
C ASN A 11 -52.32 12.26 -8.96
N LEU A 12 -53.55 12.55 -8.53
CA LEU A 12 -54.05 12.34 -7.16
C LEU A 12 -54.22 10.86 -6.79
N ASP A 13 -54.26 9.94 -7.77
CA ASP A 13 -54.46 8.50 -7.51
C ASP A 13 -53.19 7.84 -6.93
N THR A 14 -52.03 8.47 -7.09
CA THR A 14 -50.74 7.96 -6.60
C THR A 14 -50.29 8.61 -5.28
N LEU A 15 -51.05 9.57 -4.76
CA LEU A 15 -50.73 10.25 -3.50
C LEU A 15 -50.62 9.32 -2.28
N PRO A 16 -51.52 8.34 -2.05
CA PRO A 16 -51.45 7.53 -0.84
C PRO A 16 -50.19 6.66 -0.82
N LEU A 17 -49.77 6.14 -1.98
CA LEU A 17 -48.53 5.36 -2.10
C LEU A 17 -47.28 6.21 -1.90
N ARG A 18 -47.25 7.44 -2.43
CA ARG A 18 -46.11 8.37 -2.25
C ARG A 18 -45.97 8.85 -0.82
N LEU A 19 -47.09 9.11 -0.13
CA LEU A 19 -47.08 9.46 1.30
C LEU A 19 -46.60 8.29 2.17
N LEU A 20 -46.96 7.06 1.81
CA LEU A 20 -46.52 5.85 2.53
C LEU A 20 -45.00 5.62 2.36
N ILE A 21 -44.45 5.83 1.15
CA ILE A 21 -42.99 5.76 0.91
C ILE A 21 -42.24 6.85 1.69
N LEU A 22 -42.73 8.08 1.69
CA LEU A 22 -42.12 9.17 2.45
C LEU A 22 -42.18 8.93 3.97
N GLY A 23 -43.28 8.35 4.47
CA GLY A 23 -43.42 7.96 5.87
C GLY A 23 -42.42 6.87 6.30
N LEU A 24 -42.21 5.86 5.46
CA LEU A 24 -41.24 4.79 5.71
C LEU A 24 -39.79 5.30 5.73
N LEU A 25 -39.44 6.20 4.79
CA LEU A 25 -38.11 6.82 4.76
C LEU A 25 -37.84 7.69 6.00
N ALA A 26 -38.84 8.45 6.47
CA ALA A 26 -38.70 9.24 7.68
C ALA A 26 -38.50 8.37 8.93
N ALA A 27 -39.21 7.25 9.06
CA ALA A 27 -39.05 6.31 10.17
C ALA A 27 -37.65 5.65 10.19
N LEU A 28 -37.09 5.34 9.01
CA LEU A 28 -35.77 4.72 8.89
C LEU A 28 -34.64 5.68 9.33
N MET A 29 -34.78 6.98 9.01
CA MET A 29 -33.83 8.02 9.43
C MET A 29 -33.84 8.23 10.96
N VAL A 30 -35.00 8.15 11.62
CA VAL A 30 -35.08 8.28 13.09
C VAL A 30 -34.44 7.08 13.81
N GLY A 31 -34.53 5.87 13.23
CA GLY A 31 -33.86 4.68 13.77
C GLY A 31 -32.32 4.71 13.69
N LEU A 32 -31.78 5.34 12.64
CA LEU A 32 -30.32 5.46 12.41
C LEU A 32 -29.66 6.52 13.30
N VAL A 33 -30.38 7.60 13.66
CA VAL A 33 -29.82 8.63 14.55
C VAL A 33 -29.92 8.21 16.03
N GLY A 34 -30.93 7.40 16.39
CA GLY A 34 -31.13 6.93 17.77
C GLY A 34 -30.11 5.88 18.25
N SER A 35 -29.40 5.21 17.35
CA SER A 35 -28.45 4.13 17.68
C SER A 35 -27.00 4.62 17.85
N VAL A 36 -26.70 5.89 17.61
CA VAL A 36 -25.34 6.47 17.74
C VAL A 36 -25.11 7.20 19.07
N ALA A 37 -26.16 7.44 19.87
CA ALA A 37 -26.07 8.25 21.08
C ALA A 37 -25.76 7.49 22.38
N TRP A 38 -25.50 6.17 22.32
CA TRP A 38 -25.25 5.32 23.50
C TRP A 38 -23.96 4.49 23.42
N ALA A 39 -22.98 4.92 22.63
CA ALA A 39 -21.59 4.49 22.80
C ALA A 39 -20.93 5.44 23.82
N GLY A 40 -21.31 5.28 25.09
CA GLY A 40 -20.79 6.09 26.18
C GLY A 40 -19.27 6.00 26.28
N GLU A 41 -18.63 7.16 26.26
CA GLU A 41 -17.29 7.39 26.77
C GLU A 41 -17.22 6.90 28.22
N ARG A 42 -16.69 5.69 28.40
CA ARG A 42 -16.02 5.31 29.64
C ARG A 42 -14.58 5.78 29.54
N ALA A 43 -14.36 7.06 29.81
CA ALA A 43 -13.06 7.53 30.21
C ALA A 43 -12.68 6.81 31.52
N SER A 44 -11.76 5.85 31.41
CA SER A 44 -11.18 5.18 32.58
C SER A 44 -10.14 6.12 33.20
N PRO A 45 -10.28 6.52 34.47
CA PRO A 45 -9.28 7.36 35.12
C PRO A 45 -8.14 6.49 35.63
N GLY A 46 -6.92 6.84 35.21
CA GLY A 46 -5.71 6.62 35.99
C GLY A 46 -5.25 5.18 36.13
N GLU A 47 -4.52 4.70 35.13
CA GLU A 47 -3.33 3.90 35.42
C GLU A 47 -2.16 4.55 34.69
N GLY A 48 -1.35 5.28 35.46
CA GLY A 48 0.01 5.61 35.11
C GLY A 48 0.83 4.33 35.00
N ARG A 49 0.51 3.51 34.00
CA ARG A 49 1.41 2.52 33.49
C ARG A 49 2.55 3.35 32.94
N ARG A 50 3.62 3.46 33.74
CA ARG A 50 4.95 3.67 33.19
C ARG A 50 5.00 2.68 32.04
N TYR A 51 4.89 3.18 30.82
CA TYR A 51 5.38 2.43 29.69
C TYR A 51 6.81 2.18 30.11
N ALA A 52 7.11 0.94 30.53
CA ALA A 52 8.47 0.47 30.43
C ALA A 52 8.91 0.94 29.03
N PRO A 53 10.05 1.63 28.89
CA PRO A 53 10.53 1.92 27.55
C PRO A 53 10.40 0.59 26.82
N LEU A 54 9.65 0.57 25.71
CA LEU A 54 9.64 -0.58 24.83
C LEU A 54 11.12 -0.86 24.64
N SER A 55 11.60 -1.92 25.28
CA SER A 55 13.00 -2.31 25.23
C SER A 55 13.32 -2.24 23.75
N GLN A 56 14.20 -1.32 23.38
CA GLN A 56 14.50 -0.97 22.00
C GLN A 56 14.48 -2.26 21.21
N GLY A 57 13.37 -2.46 20.51
CA GLY A 57 13.11 -3.67 19.75
C GLY A 57 13.85 -3.52 18.44
N VAL A 58 15.17 -3.27 18.53
CA VAL A 58 16.13 -3.52 17.47
C VAL A 58 16.16 -5.05 17.32
N SER A 59 15.04 -5.61 16.89
CA SER A 59 15.01 -6.83 16.13
C SER A 59 15.28 -6.40 14.69
N GLY A 60 16.44 -5.81 14.39
CA GLY A 60 17.71 -6.55 14.47
C GLY A 60 18.07 -7.15 13.11
N ARG A 61 17.16 -7.07 12.14
CA ARG A 61 17.39 -7.39 10.73
C ARG A 61 17.69 -6.13 9.94
N ARG A 62 18.64 -6.26 9.02
CA ARG A 62 19.02 -5.25 8.05
C ARG A 62 18.33 -5.52 6.72
N TYR A 63 18.15 -4.47 5.95
CA TYR A 63 17.67 -4.57 4.57
C TYR A 63 18.41 -3.56 3.71
N TYR A 64 18.43 -3.79 2.41
CA TYR A 64 18.97 -2.81 1.48
C TYR A 64 18.37 -2.99 0.09
N LEU A 65 18.50 -1.95 -0.73
CA LEU A 65 18.23 -2.03 -2.15
C LEU A 65 19.55 -2.17 -2.90
N THR A 66 19.71 -3.14 -3.80
CA THR A 66 21.00 -3.32 -4.51
C THR A 66 21.46 -2.03 -5.19
N SER A 67 22.76 -1.74 -5.13
CA SER A 67 23.34 -0.55 -5.76
C SER A 67 23.25 -0.61 -7.30
N ALA A 68 23.52 -1.80 -7.86
CA ALA A 68 23.34 -2.08 -9.28
C ALA A 68 21.86 -2.22 -9.66
N ASP A 69 21.50 -1.66 -10.81
CA ASP A 69 20.18 -1.71 -11.45
C ASP A 69 20.15 -2.59 -12.70
N THR A 70 20.98 -3.62 -12.72
CA THR A 70 21.18 -4.48 -13.88
C THR A 70 20.44 -5.81 -13.78
N TYR A 71 19.56 -6.00 -12.79
CA TYR A 71 18.89 -7.27 -12.53
C TYR A 71 17.53 -7.32 -13.20
N ASP A 72 17.34 -8.27 -14.10
CA ASP A 72 16.02 -8.58 -14.63
C ASP A 72 15.20 -9.42 -13.64
N GLY A 73 13.97 -9.79 -14.04
CA GLY A 73 13.07 -10.57 -13.20
C GLY A 73 13.58 -11.99 -12.90
N ASN A 74 14.44 -12.58 -13.73
CA ASN A 74 15.01 -13.91 -13.50
C ASN A 74 16.30 -13.85 -12.66
N ASP A 75 17.04 -12.75 -12.75
CA ASP A 75 18.27 -12.54 -11.98
C ASP A 75 17.98 -12.11 -10.52
N ALA A 76 16.80 -11.54 -10.26
CA ALA A 76 16.45 -10.97 -8.96
C ALA A 76 16.67 -11.91 -7.75
N PRO A 77 16.33 -13.21 -7.78
CA PRO A 77 16.57 -14.12 -6.65
C PRO A 77 18.04 -14.28 -6.25
N GLY A 78 18.99 -14.02 -7.16
CA GLY A 78 20.43 -14.17 -6.95
C GLY A 78 21.17 -12.84 -6.71
N ALA A 79 20.46 -11.72 -6.67
CA ALA A 79 21.08 -10.39 -6.61
C ALA A 79 21.62 -10.01 -5.23
N CYS A 80 21.11 -10.64 -4.16
CA CYS A 80 21.45 -10.28 -2.79
C CYS A 80 22.83 -10.82 -2.38
N GLY A 81 23.54 -10.04 -1.57
CA GLY A 81 24.85 -10.38 -1.02
C GLY A 81 24.75 -11.44 0.07
N ALA A 82 25.89 -12.01 0.46
CA ALA A 82 25.93 -13.06 1.47
C ALA A 82 25.29 -12.62 2.80
N GLY A 83 24.45 -13.48 3.38
CA GLY A 83 23.67 -13.19 4.59
C GLY A 83 22.37 -12.42 4.33
N TYR A 84 22.00 -12.23 3.07
CA TYR A 84 20.76 -11.60 2.65
C TYR A 84 20.08 -12.45 1.58
N HIS A 85 18.75 -12.38 1.52
CA HIS A 85 17.95 -12.99 0.47
C HIS A 85 17.04 -11.98 -0.22
N PHE A 86 16.56 -12.38 -1.40
CA PHE A 86 15.57 -11.65 -2.17
C PHE A 86 14.28 -11.50 -1.37
N ALA A 87 14.05 -10.29 -0.87
CA ALA A 87 13.06 -10.01 0.15
C ALA A 87 11.63 -10.25 -0.35
N SER A 88 10.76 -10.74 0.54
CA SER A 88 9.33 -10.57 0.35
C SER A 88 8.86 -9.21 0.80
N VAL A 89 7.87 -8.64 0.09
CA VAL A 89 7.20 -7.40 0.54
C VAL A 89 6.64 -7.54 1.96
N TRP A 90 6.29 -8.77 2.37
CA TRP A 90 5.78 -9.07 3.71
C TRP A 90 6.83 -8.94 4.82
N GLU A 91 8.11 -9.05 4.47
CA GLU A 91 9.22 -8.84 5.41
C GLU A 91 9.60 -7.36 5.53
N LEU A 92 9.23 -6.56 4.54
CA LEU A 92 9.53 -5.13 4.47
C LEU A 92 8.36 -4.25 4.94
N LEU A 93 7.26 -4.84 5.44
CA LEU A 93 6.06 -4.07 5.82
C LEU A 93 6.33 -2.95 6.81
N ASP A 94 7.29 -3.15 7.72
CA ASP A 94 7.60 -2.20 8.78
C ASP A 94 9.10 -1.92 8.85
N VAL A 95 9.56 -1.14 7.88
CA VAL A 95 10.96 -0.67 7.85
C VAL A 95 11.33 0.26 9.01
N SER A 96 10.36 0.76 9.80
CA SER A 96 10.64 1.59 10.97
C SER A 96 11.31 0.81 12.11
N ASN A 97 11.15 -0.53 12.10
CA ASN A 97 11.80 -1.45 13.03
C ASN A 97 13.02 -2.17 12.43
N MET A 98 13.50 -1.73 11.26
CA MET A 98 14.63 -2.31 10.55
C MET A 98 15.75 -1.28 10.35
N THR A 99 16.96 -1.74 10.03
CA THR A 99 18.09 -0.85 9.70
C THR A 99 18.47 -0.97 8.23
N TYR A 100 18.51 0.14 7.50
CA TYR A 100 19.01 0.15 6.13
C TYR A 100 20.53 -0.07 6.13
N ASN A 101 21.02 -1.05 5.37
CA ASN A 101 22.45 -1.31 5.24
C ASN A 101 23.03 -0.46 4.11
N SER A 102 23.45 0.76 4.45
CA SER A 102 24.03 1.73 3.51
C SER A 102 25.37 1.30 2.91
N ALA A 103 26.08 0.36 3.53
CA ALA A 103 27.35 -0.15 3.01
C ALA A 103 27.17 -1.07 1.79
N LEU A 104 26.03 -1.76 1.69
CA LEU A 104 25.66 -2.59 0.53
C LEU A 104 24.62 -1.91 -0.37
N GLY A 105 23.79 -1.07 0.23
CA GLY A 105 22.63 -0.47 -0.39
C GLY A 105 22.94 0.64 -1.37
N TYR A 106 22.01 0.85 -2.30
CA TYR A 106 21.97 2.02 -3.14
C TYR A 106 22.03 3.29 -2.27
N GLN A 107 22.93 4.19 -2.64
CA GLN A 107 23.09 5.48 -2.01
C GLN A 107 22.71 6.55 -3.04
N HIS A 108 21.58 7.20 -2.82
CA HIS A 108 21.19 8.35 -3.62
C HIS A 108 22.03 9.56 -3.18
N THR A 109 22.68 10.24 -4.12
CA THR A 109 23.45 11.47 -3.83
C THR A 109 22.52 12.68 -3.72
N ILE A 110 21.55 12.63 -2.79
CA ILE A 110 20.71 13.78 -2.44
C ILE A 110 20.94 14.23 -1.00
N PRO A 111 20.78 15.52 -0.68
CA PRO A 111 21.15 16.05 0.64
C PRO A 111 20.38 15.47 1.83
N ASP A 112 19.15 14.95 1.61
CA ASP A 112 18.21 14.57 2.67
C ASP A 112 18.03 13.05 2.83
N MET A 113 19.00 12.23 2.39
CA MET A 113 18.86 10.76 2.50
C MET A 113 19.33 10.21 3.86
N GLY A 114 20.30 10.87 4.51
CA GLY A 114 20.91 10.37 5.75
C GLY A 114 21.38 8.91 5.62
N ASP A 115 21.19 8.12 6.68
CA ASP A 115 21.48 6.67 6.71
C ASP A 115 20.26 5.81 6.31
N GLY A 116 19.17 6.44 5.87
CA GLY A 116 17.91 5.76 5.55
C GLY A 116 17.88 5.13 4.16
N PRO A 117 16.82 4.36 3.84
CA PRO A 117 16.60 3.85 2.50
C PRO A 117 16.27 4.98 1.51
N PRO A 118 16.49 4.79 0.21
CA PRO A 118 16.01 5.72 -0.82
C PRO A 118 14.47 5.70 -0.92
N SER A 119 13.87 6.87 -1.17
CA SER A 119 12.51 6.99 -1.69
C SER A 119 12.53 7.16 -3.22
N ASP A 120 11.42 6.87 -3.92
CA ASP A 120 11.28 7.02 -5.38
C ASP A 120 12.21 6.11 -6.20
N VAL A 121 12.60 4.97 -5.63
CA VAL A 121 13.47 4.00 -6.31
C VAL A 121 12.85 2.62 -6.20
N GLU A 122 12.37 2.14 -7.34
CA GLU A 122 11.74 0.83 -7.46
C GLU A 122 12.77 -0.30 -7.45
N GLY A 123 12.41 -1.40 -6.82
CA GLY A 123 13.16 -2.64 -6.87
C GLY A 123 12.25 -3.86 -6.87
N TRP A 124 12.72 -4.95 -7.45
CA TRP A 124 12.03 -6.23 -7.40
C TRP A 124 11.81 -6.66 -5.94
N VAL A 125 10.68 -7.32 -5.66
CA VAL A 125 10.36 -8.00 -4.38
C VAL A 125 9.57 -9.27 -4.64
N ARG A 126 9.66 -10.28 -3.76
CA ARG A 126 8.75 -11.42 -3.78
C ARG A 126 7.35 -11.02 -3.30
N THR A 127 6.34 -11.43 -4.05
CA THR A 127 4.93 -11.14 -3.74
C THR A 127 4.29 -12.09 -2.73
N GLY A 128 4.86 -13.28 -2.53
CA GLY A 128 4.21 -14.36 -1.76
C GLY A 128 3.06 -15.05 -2.51
N ASN A 129 2.82 -14.71 -3.78
CA ASN A 129 1.81 -15.35 -4.62
C ASN A 129 2.37 -16.61 -5.32
N VAL A 130 1.49 -17.43 -5.89
CA VAL A 130 1.88 -18.52 -6.80
C VAL A 130 2.56 -17.96 -8.05
N ALA A 131 3.36 -18.78 -8.73
CA ALA A 131 4.01 -18.41 -9.98
C ALA A 131 2.98 -17.91 -11.02
N ASN A 132 3.10 -16.67 -11.46
CA ASN A 132 2.16 -16.03 -12.35
C ASN A 132 2.87 -15.08 -13.32
N VAL A 133 2.48 -15.17 -14.59
CA VAL A 133 2.87 -14.27 -15.68
C VAL A 133 1.59 -13.70 -16.29
N GLY A 134 1.44 -12.38 -16.27
CA GLY A 134 0.23 -11.71 -16.74
C GLY A 134 0.35 -10.20 -16.62
N PRO A 135 -0.65 -9.44 -17.10
CA PRO A 135 -0.51 -8.01 -17.27
C PRO A 135 -0.82 -7.24 -15.98
N ASN A 136 0.09 -6.34 -15.61
CA ASN A 136 -0.12 -5.10 -14.85
C ASN A 136 -0.97 -5.20 -13.56
N VAL A 137 -0.81 -6.29 -12.79
CA VAL A 137 -1.35 -6.37 -11.43
C VAL A 137 -0.18 -6.58 -10.46
N PRO A 138 0.32 -5.51 -9.83
CA PRO A 138 1.31 -5.62 -8.76
C PRO A 138 0.80 -6.50 -7.62
N GLY A 139 1.70 -7.23 -6.97
CA GLY A 139 1.39 -8.13 -5.85
C GLY A 139 0.87 -9.51 -6.26
N THR A 140 0.49 -9.73 -7.53
CA THR A 140 0.09 -11.06 -8.03
C THR A 140 1.06 -11.61 -9.06
N HIS A 141 1.58 -10.76 -9.93
CA HIS A 141 2.54 -11.16 -10.96
C HIS A 141 3.97 -11.08 -10.47
N ASN A 142 4.73 -12.13 -10.75
CA ASN A 142 6.04 -12.35 -10.16
C ASN A 142 6.97 -13.02 -11.18
N CYS A 143 6.87 -12.66 -12.46
CA CYS A 143 7.70 -13.24 -13.52
C CYS A 143 7.69 -14.78 -13.55
N GLY A 144 6.52 -15.38 -13.25
CA GLY A 144 6.38 -16.83 -13.18
C GLY A 144 7.12 -17.46 -12.01
N GLY A 145 7.28 -16.73 -10.90
CA GLY A 145 8.14 -17.13 -9.79
C GLY A 145 9.60 -16.69 -9.95
N TYR A 146 9.84 -15.61 -10.70
CA TYR A 146 11.16 -15.02 -10.99
C TYR A 146 12.07 -16.00 -11.74
N VAL A 147 11.51 -16.67 -12.75
CA VAL A 147 12.22 -17.63 -13.63
C VAL A 147 12.11 -17.26 -15.11
N SER A 148 11.54 -16.09 -15.40
CA SER A 148 11.25 -15.67 -16.77
C SER A 148 11.75 -14.27 -17.05
N VAL A 149 12.20 -14.06 -18.28
CA VAL A 149 12.66 -12.78 -18.85
C VAL A 149 11.77 -12.37 -20.03
N GLY A 150 10.51 -12.80 -20.04
CA GLY A 150 9.59 -12.50 -21.13
C GLY A 150 9.17 -11.03 -21.13
N THR A 151 9.33 -10.34 -22.27
CA THR A 151 8.92 -8.92 -22.45
C THR A 151 7.42 -8.69 -22.22
N GLY A 152 6.59 -9.72 -22.44
CA GLY A 152 5.14 -9.70 -22.20
C GLY A 152 4.73 -10.12 -20.78
N TYR A 153 5.68 -10.56 -19.96
CA TYR A 153 5.40 -10.99 -18.59
C TYR A 153 5.73 -9.86 -17.62
N LYS A 154 4.97 -9.79 -16.53
CA LYS A 154 5.17 -8.77 -15.50
C LYS A 154 5.66 -9.39 -14.20
N GLY A 155 6.49 -8.63 -13.51
CA GLY A 155 6.83 -8.83 -12.11
C GLY A 155 6.41 -7.63 -11.28
N THR A 156 6.45 -7.81 -9.97
CA THR A 156 6.15 -6.74 -9.02
C THR A 156 7.45 -6.08 -8.57
N VAL A 157 7.48 -4.76 -8.67
CA VAL A 157 8.47 -3.90 -8.03
C VAL A 157 7.79 -3.03 -6.98
N VAL A 158 8.54 -2.59 -5.97
CA VAL A 158 8.05 -1.66 -4.95
C VAL A 158 9.08 -0.58 -4.64
N GLU A 159 8.59 0.55 -4.13
CA GLU A 159 9.37 1.68 -3.66
C GLU A 159 8.75 2.31 -2.40
N LEU A 160 9.54 3.10 -1.69
CA LEU A 160 9.03 4.03 -0.68
C LEU A 160 8.56 5.32 -1.38
N PRO A 161 7.31 5.77 -1.17
CA PRO A 161 6.80 6.95 -1.85
C PRO A 161 7.53 8.21 -1.38
N SER A 162 7.94 9.04 -2.34
CA SER A 162 8.59 10.35 -2.10
C SER A 162 7.58 11.49 -1.90
N ASN A 163 6.40 11.39 -2.52
CA ASN A 163 5.34 12.38 -2.43
C ASN A 163 4.20 11.90 -1.52
N TRP A 164 4.22 12.37 -0.27
CA TRP A 164 3.21 12.04 0.74
C TRP A 164 1.92 12.86 0.63
N ALA A 165 1.86 13.82 -0.30
CA ALA A 165 0.67 14.62 -0.57
C ALA A 165 -0.13 14.11 -1.76
N ALA A 166 0.40 13.14 -2.52
CA ALA A 166 -0.30 12.56 -3.65
C ALA A 166 -1.55 11.76 -3.19
N PRO A 167 -2.70 11.88 -3.87
CA PRO A 167 -3.85 11.06 -3.55
C PRO A 167 -3.51 9.57 -3.63
N GLY A 168 -3.78 8.83 -2.56
CA GLY A 168 -3.55 7.38 -2.49
C GLY A 168 -2.16 6.96 -2.00
N THR A 169 -1.26 7.90 -1.68
CA THR A 169 -0.01 7.57 -0.98
C THR A 169 -0.19 7.76 0.53
N LEU A 170 0.17 6.74 1.31
CA LEU A 170 0.23 6.83 2.77
C LEU A 170 1.68 6.75 3.22
N ILE A 171 2.05 7.59 4.20
CA ILE A 171 3.35 7.48 4.87
C ILE A 171 3.40 6.12 5.56
N GLY A 172 4.46 5.35 5.31
CA GLY A 172 4.63 4.00 5.85
C GLY A 172 4.02 2.89 4.99
N THR A 173 3.49 3.19 3.80
CA THR A 173 3.08 2.16 2.83
C THR A 173 4.03 2.13 1.64
N TRP A 174 4.37 0.93 1.17
CA TRP A 174 5.08 0.73 -0.08
C TRP A 174 4.16 1.05 -1.27
N SER A 175 4.71 1.76 -2.26
CA SER A 175 4.09 1.89 -3.59
C SER A 175 4.49 0.68 -4.42
N ALA A 176 3.54 0.08 -5.16
CA ALA A 176 3.78 -1.11 -5.95
C ALA A 176 3.41 -0.89 -7.41
N SER A 177 4.31 -1.30 -8.30
CA SER A 177 4.17 -1.20 -9.75
C SER A 177 4.44 -2.54 -10.42
N SER A 178 4.20 -2.61 -11.73
CA SER A 178 4.48 -3.78 -12.56
C SER A 178 5.48 -3.43 -13.65
N TRP A 179 6.60 -4.15 -13.67
CA TRP A 179 7.64 -4.00 -14.69
C TRP A 179 7.67 -5.23 -15.59
N SER A 180 8.16 -5.08 -16.83
CA SER A 180 8.40 -6.24 -17.68
C SER A 180 9.54 -7.09 -17.11
N CYS A 181 9.44 -8.40 -17.23
CA CYS A 181 10.41 -9.31 -16.60
C CYS A 181 11.81 -9.27 -17.24
N ASP A 182 11.94 -8.71 -18.44
CA ASP A 182 13.22 -8.42 -19.10
C ASP A 182 13.79 -7.04 -18.73
N SER A 183 13.01 -6.19 -18.08
CA SER A 183 13.48 -4.88 -17.64
C SER A 183 14.45 -5.05 -16.48
N THR A 184 15.55 -4.33 -16.51
CA THR A 184 16.55 -4.37 -15.46
C THR A 184 16.27 -3.29 -14.42
N THR A 185 16.35 -3.66 -13.15
CA THR A 185 16.28 -2.73 -12.03
C THR A 185 16.99 -3.30 -10.81
N ARG A 186 16.82 -2.65 -9.66
CA ARG A 186 17.39 -3.03 -8.37
C ARG A 186 16.55 -4.13 -7.71
N VAL A 187 17.09 -4.72 -6.66
CA VAL A 187 16.43 -5.77 -5.88
C VAL A 187 16.42 -5.38 -4.42
N TRP A 188 15.27 -5.54 -3.77
CA TRP A 188 15.20 -5.42 -2.32
C TRP A 188 15.68 -6.70 -1.65
N CYS A 189 16.61 -6.54 -0.72
CA CYS A 189 17.27 -7.62 0.01
C CYS A 189 17.04 -7.45 1.50
N VAL A 190 16.82 -8.56 2.21
CA VAL A 190 16.65 -8.58 3.67
C VAL A 190 17.57 -9.63 4.28
N GLU A 191 18.13 -9.32 5.45
CA GLU A 191 19.05 -10.18 6.18
C GLU A 191 18.37 -11.50 6.59
N ASP A 192 19.06 -12.63 6.46
CA ASP A 192 18.55 -13.98 6.77
C ASP A 192 18.15 -14.17 8.25
#